data_AF-A0A0S4L7G1-F1
#
_entry.id   AF-A0A0S4L7G1-F1
#
_cell.length_a   1.000
_cell.length_b   1.000
_cell.length_c   1.000
_cell.angle_alpha   90.00
_cell.angle_beta   90.00
_cell.angle_gamma   90.00
#
_symmetry.space_group_name_H-M   'P 1'
#
loop_
_entity.id
_entity.type
_entity.pdbx_description
1 polymer ?
#
loop_
_entity_poly.entity_id
_entity_poly.type
_entity_poly.pdbx_seq_one_letter_code
_entity_poly.pdbx_strand_id
1 'polypeptide(L)'
;MGYGVAMSTRSYRHMSAEDRETLSVGLAHGHSLRMMASVLGRAPSTISRESARNTTRGHPYRACTAQIRATARAWQPRRPRKTPGSLALAVREDASSRELLARTDCGAPSTHVS
;
A
#
# COMPACT_ATOMS: atom_id res chain seq x y z
N MET A 1 27.51 -29.10 -16.56
CA MET A 1 26.14 -28.59 -16.75
C MET A 1 26.05 -27.18 -16.17
N GLY A 2 25.91 -26.14 -16.99
CA GLY A 2 25.79 -24.76 -16.53
C GLY A 2 24.33 -24.32 -16.46
N TYR A 3 23.84 -23.92 -15.29
CA TYR A 3 22.53 -23.28 -15.14
C TYR A 3 22.67 -21.78 -15.40
N GLY A 4 22.65 -21.40 -16.68
CA GLY A 4 22.51 -19.99 -17.07
C GLY A 4 21.07 -19.52 -16.83
N VAL A 5 20.73 -19.09 -15.62
CA VAL A 5 19.46 -18.39 -15.37
C VAL A 5 19.59 -17.01 -15.98
N ALA A 6 18.98 -16.81 -17.16
CA ALA A 6 18.82 -15.49 -17.75
C ALA A 6 18.15 -14.59 -16.69
N MET A 7 18.91 -13.62 -16.17
CA MET A 7 18.46 -12.67 -15.16
C MET A 7 17.44 -11.73 -15.80
N SER A 8 16.16 -12.14 -15.80
CA SER A 8 15.06 -11.25 -16.15
C SER A 8 15.08 -10.08 -15.16
N THR A 9 15.51 -8.91 -15.62
CA THR A 9 15.48 -7.67 -14.85
C THR A 9 14.01 -7.29 -14.68
N ARG A 10 13.37 -7.81 -13.63
CA ARG A 10 11.99 -7.50 -13.30
C ARG A 10 11.91 -6.01 -12.97
N SER A 11 11.43 -5.21 -13.91
CA SER A 11 11.21 -3.79 -13.69
C SER A 11 10.20 -3.61 -12.56
N TYR A 12 10.59 -2.86 -11.53
CA TYR A 12 9.73 -2.62 -10.38
C TYR A 12 8.63 -1.63 -10.77
N ARG A 13 7.40 -2.12 -10.99
CA ARG A 13 6.23 -1.27 -11.20
C ARG A 13 5.52 -0.99 -9.88
N HIS A 14 5.62 0.25 -9.39
CA HIS A 14 4.80 0.72 -8.28
C HIS A 14 3.30 0.60 -8.60
N MET A 15 2.49 0.49 -7.55
CA MET A 15 1.03 0.52 -7.66
C MET A 15 0.58 1.98 -7.80
N SER A 16 -0.19 2.29 -8.86
CA SER A 16 -0.69 3.64 -9.13
C SER A 16 -1.81 4.04 -8.16
N ALA A 17 -2.21 5.32 -8.18
CA ALA A 17 -3.38 5.78 -7.44
C ALA A 17 -4.67 5.14 -7.99
N GLU A 18 -4.78 5.02 -9.32
CA GLU A 18 -5.88 4.36 -10.01
C GLU A 18 -6.02 2.89 -9.61
N ASP A 19 -4.89 2.14 -9.60
CA ASP A 19 -4.86 0.74 -9.15
C ASP A 19 -5.40 0.61 -7.71
N ARG A 20 -5.08 1.58 -6.83
CA ARG A 20 -5.56 1.63 -5.44
C ARG A 20 -7.05 1.92 -5.36
N GLU A 21 -7.57 2.79 -6.21
CA GLU A 21 -8.99 3.14 -6.27
C GLU A 21 -9.82 1.97 -6.77
N THR A 22 -9.41 1.33 -7.87
CA THR A 22 -10.06 0.10 -8.37
C THR A 22 -10.08 -0.99 -7.31
N LEU A 23 -8.97 -1.18 -6.58
CA LEU A 23 -8.92 -2.12 -5.45
C LEU A 23 -9.89 -1.73 -4.32
N SER A 24 -9.98 -0.44 -3.98
CA SER A 24 -10.87 0.09 -2.95
C SER A 24 -12.35 -0.15 -3.29
N VAL A 25 -12.74 0.18 -4.52
CA VAL A 25 -14.09 -0.03 -5.03
C VAL A 25 -14.42 -1.52 -5.05
N GLY A 26 -13.53 -2.35 -5.61
CA GLY A 26 -13.76 -3.79 -5.68
C GLY A 26 -13.90 -4.46 -4.32
N LEU A 27 -13.09 -4.05 -3.33
CA LEU A 27 -13.22 -4.55 -1.95
C LEU A 27 -14.53 -4.09 -1.29
N ALA A 28 -14.99 -2.87 -1.56
CA ALA A 28 -16.28 -2.39 -1.08
C ALA A 28 -17.46 -3.18 -1.68
N HIS A 29 -17.33 -3.66 -2.92
CA HIS A 29 -18.29 -4.58 -3.55
C HIS A 29 -18.14 -6.05 -3.11
N GLY A 30 -17.22 -6.37 -2.18
CA GLY A 30 -17.01 -7.73 -1.69
C GLY A 30 -16.19 -8.63 -2.62
N HIS A 31 -15.52 -8.08 -3.62
CA HIS A 31 -14.64 -8.88 -4.48
C HIS A 31 -13.40 -9.37 -3.73
N SER A 32 -12.96 -10.59 -4.05
CA SER A 32 -11.76 -11.16 -3.44
C SER A 32 -10.47 -10.49 -3.94
N LEU A 33 -9.42 -10.50 -3.12
CA LEU A 33 -8.10 -10.00 -3.52
C LEU A 33 -7.54 -10.70 -4.77
N ARG A 34 -7.88 -11.99 -4.98
CA ARG A 34 -7.47 -12.73 -6.19
C ARG A 34 -8.19 -12.22 -7.43
N MET A 35 -9.49 -11.97 -7.34
CA MET A 35 -10.26 -11.38 -8.45
C MET A 35 -9.70 -10.02 -8.82
N MET A 36 -9.47 -9.15 -7.82
CA MET A 36 -8.90 -7.82 -8.06
C MET A 36 -7.49 -7.86 -8.63
N ALA A 37 -6.68 -8.86 -8.25
CA ALA A 37 -5.37 -9.06 -8.85
C ALA A 37 -5.45 -9.39 -10.34
N SER A 38 -6.41 -10.22 -10.75
CA SER A 38 -6.67 -10.51 -12.17
C SER A 38 -7.14 -9.26 -12.92
N VAL A 39 -8.08 -8.48 -12.35
CA VAL A 39 -8.57 -7.23 -12.95
C VAL A 39 -7.44 -6.22 -13.16
N LEU A 40 -6.55 -6.08 -12.17
CA LEU A 40 -5.41 -5.16 -12.24
C LEU A 40 -4.23 -5.70 -13.06
N GLY A 41 -4.28 -6.94 -13.55
CA GLY A 41 -3.16 -7.59 -14.23
C GLY A 41 -1.91 -7.73 -13.34
N ARG A 42 -2.10 -7.88 -12.03
CA ARG A 42 -1.03 -7.90 -11.02
C ARG A 42 -1.01 -9.25 -10.31
N ALA A 43 0.14 -9.60 -9.73
CA ALA A 43 0.22 -10.81 -8.92
C ALA A 43 -0.64 -10.67 -7.64
N PRO A 44 -1.38 -11.72 -7.22
CA PRO A 44 -2.17 -11.70 -5.98
C PRO A 44 -1.33 -11.36 -4.74
N SER A 45 -0.06 -11.75 -4.73
CA SER A 45 0.88 -11.40 -3.68
C SER A 45 1.15 -9.90 -3.60
N THR A 46 1.10 -9.17 -4.71
CA THR A 46 1.28 -7.71 -4.72
C THR A 46 0.11 -7.03 -4.06
N ILE A 47 -1.11 -7.42 -4.43
CA ILE A 47 -2.37 -6.89 -3.88
C ILE A 47 -2.50 -7.21 -2.39
N SER A 48 -2.20 -8.46 -1.99
CA SER A 48 -2.19 -8.86 -0.58
C SER A 48 -1.20 -8.05 0.25
N ARG A 49 0.03 -7.87 -0.25
CA ARG A 49 1.05 -7.06 0.44
C ARG A 49 0.67 -5.58 0.49
N GLU A 50 0.01 -5.05 -0.54
CA GLU A 50 -0.50 -3.69 -0.52
C GLU A 50 -1.55 -3.53 0.59
N SER A 51 -2.59 -4.37 0.57
CA SER A 51 -3.67 -4.35 1.55
C SER A 51 -3.12 -4.51 2.98
N ALA A 52 -2.21 -5.47 3.22
CA ALA A 52 -1.61 -5.68 4.54
C ALA A 52 -0.80 -4.47 5.03
N ARG A 53 -0.13 -3.72 4.14
CA ARG A 53 0.66 -2.54 4.52
C ARG A 53 -0.20 -1.29 4.71
N ASN A 54 -1.27 -1.17 3.96
CA ASN A 54 -1.98 0.10 3.78
C ASN A 54 -3.39 0.12 4.38
N THR A 55 -3.94 -1.02 4.80
CA THR A 55 -5.18 -1.09 5.56
C THR A 55 -4.94 -0.68 7.02
N THR A 56 -5.87 0.09 7.60
CA THR A 56 -5.89 0.34 9.04
C THR A 56 -6.68 -0.76 9.73
N ARG A 57 -6.16 -1.30 10.84
CA ARG A 57 -6.82 -2.37 11.60
C ARG A 57 -8.23 -1.93 12.00
N GLY A 58 -9.23 -2.75 11.68
CA GLY A 58 -10.63 -2.46 12.00
C GLY A 58 -11.34 -1.51 11.01
N HIS A 59 -10.67 -1.07 9.94
CA HIS A 59 -11.27 -0.22 8.91
C HIS A 59 -11.20 -0.88 7.53
N PRO A 60 -12.17 -0.60 6.64
CA PRO A 60 -12.10 -1.05 5.26
C PRO A 60 -10.89 -0.42 4.55
N TYR A 61 -10.38 -1.11 3.53
CA TYR A 61 -9.33 -0.58 2.68
C TYR A 61 -9.83 0.67 1.95
N ARG A 62 -9.09 1.79 2.05
CA ARG A 62 -9.37 3.04 1.33
C ARG A 62 -8.16 3.48 0.51
N ALA A 63 -8.39 3.90 -0.73
CA ALA A 63 -7.32 4.30 -1.64
C ALA A 63 -6.53 5.53 -1.15
N CYS A 64 -7.21 6.56 -0.65
CA CYS A 64 -6.59 7.79 -0.17
C CYS A 64 -5.66 7.55 1.02
N THR A 65 -6.11 6.77 2.00
CA THR A 65 -5.29 6.42 3.18
C THR A 65 -4.08 5.56 2.77
N ALA A 66 -4.29 4.63 1.84
CA ALA A 66 -3.21 3.82 1.28
C ALA A 66 -2.16 4.68 0.57
N GLN A 67 -2.59 5.68 -0.22
CA GLN A 67 -1.70 6.61 -0.91
C GLN A 67 -0.88 7.44 0.09
N ILE A 68 -1.52 8.03 1.11
CA ILE A 68 -0.83 8.83 2.14
C ILE A 68 0.20 7.98 2.89
N ARG A 69 -0.13 6.73 3.22
CA ARG A 69 0.82 5.81 3.88
C ARG A 69 1.97 5.43 2.96
N ALA A 70 1.70 5.23 1.67
CA ALA A 70 2.73 4.92 0.68
C ALA A 70 3.69 6.10 0.48
N THR A 71 3.16 7.33 0.35
CA THR A 71 3.98 8.54 0.23
C THR A 71 4.78 8.79 1.50
N ALA A 72 4.15 8.72 2.69
CA ALA A 72 4.87 8.87 3.95
C ALA A 72 6.06 7.90 4.06
N ARG A 73 5.90 6.64 3.64
CA ARG A 73 7.01 5.66 3.63
C ARG A 73 8.07 5.93 2.56
N ALA A 74 7.67 6.45 1.40
CA ALA A 74 8.63 6.80 0.35
C ALA A 74 9.55 7.97 0.77
N TRP A 75 9.03 8.86 1.62
CA TRP A 75 9.76 10.01 2.16
C TRP A 75 10.56 9.67 3.41
N GLN A 76 10.32 8.52 4.04
CA GLN A 76 11.09 8.07 5.19
C GLN A 76 12.53 7.73 4.76
N PRO A 77 13.55 8.23 5.50
CA PRO A 77 14.92 7.83 5.28
C PRO A 77 15.02 6.30 5.29
N ARG A 78 15.73 5.74 4.31
CA ARG A 78 16.07 4.31 4.36
C ARG A 78 16.80 4.07 5.66
N ARG A 79 16.46 2.96 6.35
CA ARG A 79 17.12 2.59 7.61
C ARG A 79 18.63 2.83 7.48
N PRO A 80 19.25 3.58 8.41
CA PRO A 80 20.68 3.80 8.33
C PRO A 80 21.36 2.42 8.23
N ARG A 81 22.32 2.30 7.30
CA ARG A 81 23.13 1.09 7.21
C ARG A 81 23.67 0.82 8.61
N LYS A 82 23.58 -0.44 9.07
CA LYS A 82 24.19 -0.87 10.34
C LYS A 82 25.70 -0.64 10.22
N THR A 83 26.13 0.58 10.53
CA THR A 83 27.51 0.91 10.80
C THR A 83 27.72 0.56 12.27
N PRO A 84 28.77 -0.19 12.62
CA PRO A 84 29.07 -0.44 14.03
C PRO A 84 29.43 0.92 14.65
N GLY A 85 28.55 1.47 15.50
CA GLY A 85 28.90 2.62 16.36
C GLY A 85 28.06 3.90 16.31
N SER A 86 26.86 3.95 15.73
CA SER A 86 26.01 5.15 15.90
C SER A 86 24.58 4.85 16.32
N LEU A 87 24.22 5.25 17.56
CA LEU A 87 22.85 5.45 17.99
C LEU A 87 22.33 6.73 17.32
N ALA A 88 21.63 6.61 16.19
CA ALA A 88 20.90 7.72 15.62
C ALA A 88 19.45 7.70 16.14
N LEU A 89 19.16 8.62 17.06
CA LEU A 89 17.81 8.97 17.52
C LEU A 89 16.98 9.45 16.32
N ALA A 90 16.08 8.60 15.83
CA ALA A 90 15.04 9.03 14.91
C ALA A 90 13.94 9.73 15.72
N VAL A 91 13.98 11.06 15.76
CA VAL A 91 12.85 11.86 16.25
C VAL A 91 11.65 11.52 15.37
N ARG A 92 10.60 10.97 15.99
CA ARG A 92 9.33 10.60 15.36
C ARG A 92 8.36 11.74 15.56
N GLU A 93 8.37 12.73 14.66
CA GLU A 93 7.29 13.72 14.65
C GLU A 93 6.05 13.15 13.95
N ASP A 94 5.08 12.81 14.81
CA ASP A 94 3.63 12.76 14.64
C ASP A 94 3.04 12.20 13.34
N ALA A 95 2.87 10.88 13.36
CA ALA A 95 1.80 10.19 12.64
C ALA A 95 0.38 10.60 13.14
N SER A 96 0.28 11.29 14.29
CA SER A 96 -0.98 11.60 14.98
C SER A 96 -1.85 12.62 14.23
N SER A 97 -1.24 13.67 13.65
CA SER A 97 -1.97 14.73 12.93
C SER A 97 -2.42 14.32 11.52
N ARG A 98 -1.73 13.34 10.90
CA ARG A 98 -2.11 12.79 9.58
C ARG A 98 -3.22 11.74 9.67
N GLU A 99 -3.35 11.06 10.80
CA GLU A 99 -4.46 10.14 11.06
C GLU A 99 -5.80 10.88 11.23
N LEU A 100 -5.75 12.15 11.68
CA LEU A 100 -6.91 13.05 11.70
C LEU A 100 -7.41 13.46 10.30
N LEU A 101 -6.54 13.50 9.27
CA LEU A 101 -6.96 13.68 7.87
C LEU A 101 -7.38 12.37 7.19
N ALA A 102 -7.08 11.20 7.78
CA ALA A 102 -7.71 9.95 7.37
C ALA A 102 -9.14 9.80 7.93
N ARG A 103 -9.51 10.62 8.93
CA ARG A 103 -10.88 10.77 9.44
C ARG A 103 -11.73 11.70 8.59
N THR A 104 -11.13 12.61 7.81
CA THR A 104 -11.89 13.38 6.83
C THR A 104 -12.28 12.46 5.69
N ASP A 105 -13.57 12.19 5.58
CA ASP A 105 -14.15 11.41 4.50
C ASP A 105 -13.77 12.00 3.15
N CYS A 106 -12.71 11.45 2.54
CA CYS A 106 -12.61 11.39 1.09
C CYS A 106 -13.79 10.53 0.63
N GLY A 107 -14.95 11.18 0.40
CA GLY A 107 -16.20 10.67 -0.16
C GLY A 107 -16.48 9.18 0.05
N ALA A 108 -17.33 8.86 1.03
CA ALA A 108 -17.91 7.52 1.10
C ALA A 108 -18.62 7.19 -0.23
N PRO A 109 -18.33 6.05 -0.91
CA PRO A 109 -19.27 5.55 -1.90
C PRO A 109 -20.56 5.21 -1.16
N SER A 110 -21.63 5.92 -1.48
CA SER A 110 -22.97 5.69 -0.97
C SER A 110 -23.36 4.24 -1.21
N THR A 111 -23.27 3.40 -0.18
CA THR A 111 -23.84 2.06 -0.22
C THR A 111 -25.34 2.17 0.01
N HIS A 112 -26.09 2.49 -1.05
CA HIS A 112 -27.50 2.07 -1.12
C HIS A 112 -27.49 0.60 -1.51
N VAL A 113 -27.69 -0.29 -0.54
CA VAL A 113 -28.06 -1.68 -0.81
C VAL A 113 -29.60 -1.73 -0.71
N SER A 114 -30.23 -2.27 -1.75
CA SER A 114 -31.68 -2.42 -1.90
C SER A 114 -32.29 -3.43 -0.92
#